data_AF-A0AAD3SGB2-F1
#
_entry.id   AF-A0AAD3SGB2-F1
#
_cell.length_a   1.000
_cell.length_b   1.000
_cell.length_c   1.000
_cell.angle_alpha   90.00
_cell.angle_beta   90.00
_cell.angle_gamma   90.00
#
_symmetry.space_group_name_H-M   'P 1'
#
loop_
_entity.id
_entity.type
_entity.pdbx_description
1 polymer ?
#
loop_
_entity_poly.entity_id
_entity_poly.type
_entity_poly.pdbx_seq_one_letter_code
_entity_poly.pdbx_strand_id
1 'polypeptide(L)'
;MTGRAAVLSFAIGVAILIALPVATSLNHNHEEGPTIYQVTENPSHRRFQRNEHGVVEKHFTNFVSKYGKEYATREEYVHRLGIFARNLIRAAEHQAADPTAVHGVTPFMDLSEDEFERMYMGLGSGGLKLAPFNGAAEAAAPTPLDVEGLPESFDWREKGAVTEVKMQGVCGSCWAFSTTGAIEGANFIATGKLLNLSEQQLIDCDHKCDPMEKKECDNGCHGGLMTNAYRYLIDAGGLEEESSYPYVGKQGKCKFNLDKIAVKIVNFTSIPVDENQIAAYLVRHGPLAVGLNAVFMQTYIGGVSCPLICGKRWINHGVLLVGYGAKGFSILRFGKKPYWIIKNSWGKQWGENGHYRLCKGLGMCGINTMVSAVVTDAS
;
A
#
# COMPACT_ATOMS: atom_id res chain seq x y z
N MET A 1 28.10 47.64 50.88
CA MET A 1 28.08 47.08 49.52
C MET A 1 26.78 46.34 49.33
N THR A 2 25.90 46.92 48.52
CA THR A 2 24.53 46.48 48.24
C THR A 2 24.51 45.39 47.17
N GLY A 3 23.86 44.25 47.45
CA GLY A 3 23.51 43.24 46.44
C GLY A 3 22.03 42.90 46.57
N ARG A 4 21.20 43.42 45.67
CA ARG A 4 19.76 43.13 45.56
C ARG A 4 19.55 41.79 44.86
N ALA A 5 18.76 40.91 45.46
CA ALA A 5 18.17 39.75 44.80
C ALA A 5 16.99 40.20 43.92
N ALA A 6 16.99 39.81 42.65
CA ALA A 6 15.87 40.02 41.74
C ALA A 6 15.06 38.72 41.64
N VAL A 7 13.82 38.76 42.11
CA VAL A 7 12.80 37.72 41.91
C VAL A 7 12.03 38.11 40.65
N LEU A 8 12.10 37.27 39.61
CA LEU A 8 11.31 37.41 38.38
C LEU A 8 10.06 36.53 38.49
N SER A 9 8.93 37.17 38.76
CA SER A 9 7.59 36.56 38.65
C SER A 9 7.16 36.49 37.19
N PHE A 10 6.89 35.29 36.68
CA PHE A 10 6.23 35.11 35.38
C PHE A 10 4.71 35.08 35.58
N ALA A 11 4.02 36.10 35.06
CA ALA A 11 2.57 36.13 34.97
C ALA A 11 2.10 35.32 33.75
N ILE A 12 1.23 34.35 33.98
CA ILE A 12 0.55 33.56 32.94
C ILE A 12 -0.67 34.37 32.47
N GLY A 13 -0.60 34.91 31.25
CA GLY A 13 -1.74 35.54 30.58
C GLY A 13 -2.65 34.49 29.95
N VAL A 14 -3.84 34.30 30.51
CA VAL A 14 -4.92 33.50 29.91
C VAL A 14 -5.75 34.41 29.01
N ALA A 15 -5.73 34.17 27.70
CA ALA A 15 -6.61 34.86 26.76
C ALA A 15 -7.94 34.10 26.64
N ILE A 16 -9.01 34.69 27.14
CA ILE A 16 -10.39 34.21 27.01
C ILE A 16 -10.97 34.78 25.72
N LEU A 17 -11.23 33.92 24.73
CA LEU A 17 -11.97 34.27 23.51
C LEU A 17 -13.48 34.19 23.79
N ILE A 18 -14.12 35.36 23.85
CA ILE A 18 -15.58 35.49 23.97
C ILE A 18 -16.19 35.38 22.58
N ALA A 19 -17.04 34.37 22.38
CA ALA A 19 -17.86 34.22 21.17
C ALA A 19 -19.13 35.08 21.28
N LEU A 20 -19.39 35.91 20.28
CA LEU A 20 -20.66 36.61 20.09
C LEU A 20 -21.49 35.86 19.02
N PRO A 21 -22.78 35.57 19.25
CA PRO A 21 -23.64 34.98 18.24
C PRO A 21 -24.29 36.08 17.39
N VAL A 22 -24.18 35.99 16.08
CA VAL A 22 -25.04 36.74 15.15
C VAL A 22 -26.07 35.78 14.60
N ALA A 23 -27.31 35.95 15.03
CA ALA A 23 -28.48 35.32 14.44
C ALA A 23 -28.78 35.96 13.09
N THR A 24 -29.04 35.16 12.06
CA THR A 24 -29.90 35.55 10.95
C THR A 24 -30.71 34.37 10.44
N SER A 25 -31.90 34.72 9.96
CA SER A 25 -33.11 33.96 9.71
C SER A 25 -33.02 32.82 8.70
N LEU A 26 -33.81 31.78 8.96
CA LEU A 26 -34.28 30.79 7.98
C LEU A 26 -35.06 31.49 6.87
N ASN A 27 -34.71 31.23 5.61
CA ASN A 27 -35.68 31.28 4.52
C ASN A 27 -35.41 30.13 3.56
N HIS A 28 -36.44 29.30 3.38
CA HIS A 28 -36.45 28.12 2.53
C HIS A 28 -37.17 28.52 1.24
N ASN A 29 -36.52 28.41 0.08
CA ASN A 29 -37.20 28.37 -1.22
C ASN A 29 -36.36 27.56 -2.22
N HIS A 30 -37.08 26.80 -3.03
CA HIS A 30 -36.70 25.69 -3.90
C HIS A 30 -35.96 26.10 -5.18
N GLU A 31 -35.14 25.17 -5.67
CA GLU A 31 -34.67 24.91 -7.05
C GLU A 31 -34.24 26.07 -7.97
N GLU A 32 -32.94 26.12 -8.27
CA GLU A 32 -32.40 26.36 -9.62
C GLU A 32 -30.97 25.75 -9.69
N GLY A 33 -30.73 24.86 -10.65
CA GLY A 33 -29.42 24.23 -10.85
C GLY A 33 -28.35 25.24 -11.29
N PRO A 34 -27.05 24.99 -11.08
CA PRO A 34 -26.02 25.95 -11.46
C PRO A 34 -25.82 25.92 -12.98
N THR A 35 -26.43 26.91 -13.64
CA THR A 35 -26.07 27.41 -14.96
C THR A 35 -24.59 27.78 -14.97
N ILE A 36 -23.81 27.15 -15.85
CA ILE A 36 -22.39 27.46 -16.05
C ILE A 36 -22.28 28.89 -16.60
N TYR A 37 -21.79 29.82 -15.79
CA TYR A 37 -21.46 31.17 -16.22
C TYR A 37 -20.29 31.12 -17.20
N GLN A 38 -20.54 31.46 -18.47
CA GLN A 38 -19.49 31.97 -19.35
C GLN A 38 -19.08 33.34 -18.81
N VAL A 39 -17.95 33.41 -18.09
CA VAL A 39 -17.37 34.69 -17.65
C VAL A 39 -16.57 35.28 -18.81
N THR A 40 -17.08 36.37 -19.37
CA THR A 40 -16.40 37.19 -20.37
C THR A 40 -15.31 38.06 -19.71
N GLU A 41 -14.10 37.90 -20.28
CA GLU A 41 -13.18 38.95 -20.73
C GLU A 41 -12.46 39.88 -19.72
N ASN A 42 -11.22 39.48 -19.39
CA ASN A 42 -10.13 40.43 -19.11
C ASN A 42 -8.84 40.02 -19.89
N PRO A 43 -8.30 40.84 -20.81
CA PRO A 43 -7.23 40.43 -21.75
C PRO A 43 -5.87 40.13 -21.08
N SER A 44 -5.59 40.71 -19.90
CA SER A 44 -4.33 40.53 -19.19
C SER A 44 -4.21 39.18 -18.46
N HIS A 45 -5.33 38.55 -18.11
CA HIS A 45 -5.36 37.20 -17.51
C HIS A 45 -5.26 36.06 -18.54
N ARG A 46 -5.54 36.32 -19.83
CA ARG A 46 -5.45 35.30 -20.90
C ARG A 46 -4.02 34.82 -21.15
N ARG A 47 -2.99 35.60 -20.85
CA ARG A 47 -1.60 35.22 -21.15
C ARG A 47 -0.99 34.28 -20.10
N PHE A 48 -1.47 34.32 -18.86
CA PHE A 48 -1.01 33.44 -17.78
C PHE A 48 -1.79 32.12 -17.70
N GLN A 49 -3.13 32.13 -17.81
CA GLN A 49 -3.93 30.89 -17.71
C GLN A 49 -3.85 29.99 -18.96
N ARG A 50 -3.70 30.57 -20.16
CA ARG A 50 -3.66 29.80 -21.42
C ARG A 50 -2.37 28.98 -21.57
N ASN A 51 -1.28 29.44 -20.96
CA ASN A 51 0.01 28.75 -20.96
C ASN A 51 0.00 27.55 -20.01
N GLU A 52 -0.59 27.65 -18.82
CA GLU A 52 -0.67 26.53 -17.87
C GLU A 52 -1.62 25.43 -18.35
N HIS A 53 -2.80 25.80 -18.89
CA HIS A 53 -3.75 24.81 -19.41
C HIS A 53 -3.16 23.99 -20.58
N GLY A 54 -2.43 24.64 -21.48
CA GLY A 54 -1.73 23.95 -22.57
C GLY A 54 -0.55 23.09 -22.11
N VAL A 55 0.10 23.44 -21.00
CA VAL A 55 1.18 22.64 -20.40
C VAL A 55 0.62 21.36 -19.76
N VAL A 56 -0.45 21.45 -18.96
CA VAL A 56 -1.07 20.27 -18.33
C VAL A 56 -1.63 19.31 -19.37
N GLU A 57 -2.31 19.83 -20.40
CA GLU A 57 -2.82 19.03 -21.50
C GLU A 57 -1.69 18.29 -22.23
N LYS A 58 -0.56 18.97 -22.51
CA LYS A 58 0.62 18.32 -23.09
C LYS A 58 1.20 17.23 -22.20
N HIS A 59 1.30 17.45 -20.89
CA HIS A 59 1.73 16.43 -19.95
C HIS A 59 0.78 15.23 -19.93
N PHE A 60 -0.53 15.48 -20.02
CA PHE A 60 -1.53 14.43 -20.07
C PHE A 60 -1.45 13.63 -21.37
N THR A 61 -1.30 14.27 -22.54
CA THR A 61 -1.10 13.56 -23.81
C THR A 61 0.14 12.67 -23.77
N ASN A 62 1.24 13.13 -23.16
CA ASN A 62 2.43 12.30 -22.95
C ASN A 62 2.16 11.12 -21.99
N PHE A 63 1.40 11.34 -20.92
CA PHE A 63 0.98 10.29 -19.99
C PHE A 63 0.12 9.23 -20.70
N VAL A 64 -0.85 9.66 -21.51
CA VAL A 64 -1.73 8.79 -22.30
C VAL A 64 -0.91 7.92 -23.25
N SER A 65 0.01 8.52 -24.00
CA SER A 65 0.91 7.80 -24.91
C SER A 65 1.84 6.84 -24.17
N LYS A 66 2.48 7.30 -23.08
CA LYS A 66 3.45 6.51 -22.31
C LYS A 66 2.84 5.25 -21.70
N TYR A 67 1.61 5.33 -21.19
CA TYR A 67 0.95 4.22 -20.50
C TYR A 67 -0.16 3.56 -21.32
N GLY A 68 -0.28 3.89 -22.61
CA GLY A 68 -1.27 3.31 -23.52
C GLY A 68 -2.70 3.48 -23.03
N LYS A 69 -3.06 4.66 -22.51
CA LYS A 69 -4.41 4.93 -22.00
C LYS A 69 -5.37 5.18 -23.16
N GLU A 70 -6.59 4.68 -23.01
CA GLU A 70 -7.68 4.88 -23.97
C GLU A 70 -8.93 5.34 -23.22
N TYR A 71 -9.62 6.34 -23.78
CA TYR A 71 -10.83 6.90 -23.20
C TYR A 71 -11.93 6.89 -24.27
N ALA A 72 -13.09 6.31 -23.92
CA ALA A 72 -14.16 6.04 -24.86
C ALA A 72 -14.83 7.31 -25.41
N THR A 73 -14.86 8.37 -24.62
CA THR A 73 -15.54 9.62 -24.97
C THR A 73 -14.68 10.84 -24.64
N ARG A 74 -15.02 11.98 -25.25
CA ARG A 74 -14.37 13.25 -24.96
C ARG A 74 -14.63 13.70 -23.52
N GLU A 75 -15.82 13.42 -23.01
CA GLU A 75 -16.23 13.72 -21.65
C GLU A 75 -15.34 12.96 -20.65
N GLU A 76 -15.08 11.67 -20.90
CA GLU A 76 -14.16 10.88 -20.09
C GLU A 76 -12.72 11.39 -20.18
N TYR A 77 -12.26 11.75 -21.39
CA TYR A 77 -10.93 12.35 -21.56
C TYR A 77 -10.76 13.62 -20.72
N VAL A 78 -11.74 14.54 -20.75
CA VAL A 78 -11.69 15.79 -19.99
C VAL A 78 -11.78 15.52 -18.48
N HIS A 79 -12.60 14.55 -18.06
CA HIS A 79 -12.68 14.11 -16.67
C HIS A 79 -11.32 13.59 -16.15
N ARG A 80 -10.69 12.69 -16.91
CA ARG A 80 -9.38 12.09 -16.59
C ARG A 80 -8.25 13.09 -16.63
N LEU A 81 -8.27 14.06 -17.55
CA LEU A 81 -7.36 15.21 -17.55
C LEU A 81 -7.48 16.02 -16.26
N GLY A 82 -8.70 16.26 -15.78
CA GLY A 82 -8.93 16.97 -14.52
C GLY A 82 -8.40 16.20 -13.30
N ILE A 83 -8.54 14.88 -13.27
CA ILE A 83 -7.95 14.02 -12.24
C ILE A 83 -6.42 14.07 -12.31
N PHE A 84 -5.86 13.94 -13.51
CA PHE A 84 -4.42 14.03 -13.76
C PHE A 84 -3.82 15.32 -13.24
N ALA A 85 -4.47 16.46 -13.50
CA ALA A 85 -4.04 17.76 -13.00
C ALA A 85 -4.00 17.79 -11.46
N ARG A 86 -5.02 17.24 -10.78
CA ARG A 86 -5.05 17.15 -9.30
C ARG A 86 -3.96 16.23 -8.77
N ASN A 87 -3.72 15.10 -9.42
CA ASN A 87 -2.69 14.17 -8.99
C ASN A 87 -1.26 14.71 -9.22
N LEU A 88 -1.04 15.61 -10.18
CA LEU A 88 0.23 16.33 -10.29
C LEU A 88 0.50 17.21 -9.05
N ILE A 89 -0.54 17.89 -8.54
CA ILE A 89 -0.44 18.67 -7.29
C ILE A 89 -0.14 17.73 -6.12
N ARG A 90 -0.89 16.62 -5.99
CA ARG A 90 -0.65 15.61 -4.96
C ARG A 90 0.76 15.03 -5.01
N ALA A 91 1.30 14.79 -6.21
CA ALA A 91 2.67 14.32 -6.37
C ALA A 91 3.70 15.35 -5.86
N ALA A 92 3.47 16.65 -6.10
CA ALA A 92 4.31 17.72 -5.55
C ALA A 92 4.19 17.83 -4.02
N GLU A 93 2.99 17.66 -3.46
CA GLU A 93 2.78 17.61 -2.00
C GLU A 93 3.47 16.40 -1.37
N HIS A 94 3.32 15.22 -1.97
CA HIS A 94 4.04 14.02 -1.53
C HIS A 94 5.56 14.22 -1.63
N GLN A 95 6.05 14.84 -2.70
CA GLN A 95 7.48 15.15 -2.83
C GLN A 95 8.01 16.05 -1.70
N ALA A 96 7.19 17.01 -1.25
CA ALA A 96 7.56 17.88 -0.14
C ALA A 96 7.50 17.14 1.22
N ALA A 97 6.53 16.25 1.40
CA ALA A 97 6.33 15.47 2.62
C ALA A 97 7.22 14.21 2.71
N ASP A 98 7.77 13.75 1.59
CA ASP A 98 8.70 12.63 1.48
C ASP A 98 9.89 13.01 0.58
N PRO A 99 10.79 13.89 1.07
CA PRO A 99 11.87 14.44 0.25
C PRO A 99 12.95 13.41 -0.09
N THR A 100 12.90 12.19 0.44
CA THR A 100 13.92 11.16 0.23
C THR A 100 13.54 10.16 -0.87
N ALA A 101 12.29 10.17 -1.29
CA ALA A 101 11.81 9.51 -2.50
C ALA A 101 11.58 10.54 -3.64
N VAL A 102 11.33 9.98 -4.82
CA VAL A 102 10.88 10.70 -6.00
C VAL A 102 9.41 10.42 -6.21
N HIS A 103 8.61 11.48 -6.22
CA HIS A 103 7.19 11.43 -6.55
C HIS A 103 6.90 12.12 -7.89
N GLY A 104 5.94 11.60 -8.64
CA GLY A 104 5.58 12.16 -9.94
C GLY A 104 4.59 11.31 -10.73
N VAL A 105 4.72 11.34 -12.06
CA VAL A 105 3.77 10.73 -12.99
C VAL A 105 3.93 9.19 -13.06
N THR A 106 3.02 8.48 -12.41
CA THR A 106 2.88 7.01 -12.44
C THR A 106 1.75 6.56 -13.40
N PRO A 107 1.52 5.26 -13.65
CA PRO A 107 0.37 4.78 -14.42
C PRO A 107 -1.01 5.12 -13.83
N PHE A 108 -1.07 5.59 -12.58
CA PHE A 108 -2.31 5.78 -11.81
C PHE A 108 -2.75 7.24 -11.70
N MET A 109 -2.12 8.13 -12.46
CA MET A 109 -2.34 9.56 -12.35
C MET A 109 -3.70 10.00 -12.88
N ASP A 110 -4.39 9.18 -13.65
CA ASP A 110 -5.75 9.44 -14.14
C ASP A 110 -6.85 8.84 -13.23
N LEU A 111 -6.50 8.31 -12.06
CA LEU A 111 -7.44 7.76 -11.09
C LEU A 111 -7.61 8.71 -9.89
N SER A 112 -8.86 8.95 -9.47
CA SER A 112 -9.13 9.63 -8.21
C SER A 112 -8.62 8.79 -7.03
N GLU A 113 -8.55 9.39 -5.84
CA GLU A 113 -8.19 8.64 -4.62
C GLU A 113 -9.15 7.49 -4.38
N ASP A 114 -10.46 7.74 -4.41
CA ASP A 114 -11.49 6.70 -4.22
C ASP A 114 -11.42 5.59 -5.28
N GLU A 115 -11.14 5.94 -6.54
CA GLU A 115 -10.93 4.94 -7.60
C GLU A 115 -9.67 4.13 -7.33
N PHE A 116 -8.58 4.80 -6.98
CA PHE A 116 -7.30 4.14 -6.73
C PHE A 116 -7.38 3.20 -5.52
N GLU A 117 -7.95 3.66 -4.41
CA GLU A 117 -8.16 2.84 -3.21
C GLU A 117 -9.03 1.63 -3.54
N ARG A 118 -10.20 1.82 -4.14
CA ARG A 118 -11.12 0.72 -4.46
C ARG A 118 -10.53 -0.31 -5.43
N MET A 119 -9.69 0.11 -6.37
CA MET A 119 -9.16 -0.76 -7.42
C MET A 119 -7.85 -1.45 -7.00
N TYR A 120 -6.98 -0.75 -6.27
CA TYR A 120 -5.62 -1.18 -6.01
C TYR A 120 -5.32 -1.50 -4.55
N MET A 121 -6.19 -1.09 -3.63
CA MET A 121 -6.12 -1.39 -2.21
C MET A 121 -7.29 -2.31 -1.83
N GLY A 122 -7.04 -3.31 -1.00
CA GLY A 122 -8.02 -4.36 -0.70
C GLY A 122 -7.70 -5.12 0.57
N LEU A 123 -6.95 -4.51 1.49
CA LEU A 123 -6.63 -5.14 2.76
C LEU A 123 -7.66 -4.70 3.81
N GLY A 124 -8.48 -5.66 4.28
CA GLY A 124 -9.58 -5.42 5.22
C GLY A 124 -10.77 -4.68 4.60
N SER A 125 -12.00 -5.08 4.94
CA SER A 125 -13.21 -4.44 4.41
C SER A 125 -13.45 -3.10 5.12
N GLY A 126 -12.74 -2.04 4.72
CA GLY A 126 -13.06 -0.67 5.13
C GLY A 126 -12.15 -0.05 6.20
N GLY A 127 -10.85 0.04 5.91
CA GLY A 127 -9.96 0.98 6.63
C GLY A 127 -9.97 0.78 8.14
N LEU A 128 -9.69 -0.43 8.61
CA LEU A 128 -9.65 -0.71 10.04
C LEU A 128 -8.60 0.15 10.74
N LYS A 129 -9.04 0.84 11.80
CA LYS A 129 -8.18 1.11 12.96
C LYS A 129 -7.87 -0.26 13.57
N LEU A 130 -6.79 -0.90 13.14
CA LEU A 130 -6.35 -2.14 13.76
C LEU A 130 -6.20 -1.89 15.27
N ALA A 131 -6.98 -2.62 16.08
CA ALA A 131 -6.60 -2.87 17.46
C ALA A 131 -5.18 -3.47 17.46
N PRO A 132 -4.37 -3.31 18.51
CA PRO A 132 -3.07 -3.97 18.58
C PRO A 132 -3.28 -5.45 18.26
N PHE A 133 -2.73 -5.90 17.14
CA PHE A 133 -2.96 -7.24 16.61
C PHE A 133 -2.36 -8.23 17.62
N ASN A 134 -3.20 -8.78 18.51
CA ASN A 134 -2.80 -9.79 19.49
C ASN A 134 -2.83 -11.17 18.83
N GLY A 135 -2.13 -11.31 17.70
CA GLY A 135 -2.06 -12.54 16.90
C GLY A 135 -3.39 -12.95 16.26
N ALA A 136 -3.33 -13.60 15.09
CA ALA A 136 -4.48 -14.37 14.62
C ALA A 136 -4.69 -15.57 15.57
N ALA A 137 -5.92 -15.84 15.99
CA ALA A 137 -6.28 -16.82 17.03
C ALA A 137 -5.79 -18.27 16.79
N GLU A 138 -5.29 -18.55 15.60
CA GLU A 138 -4.85 -19.86 15.12
C GLU A 138 -3.45 -19.81 14.47
N ALA A 139 -2.78 -18.66 14.52
CA ALA A 139 -1.38 -18.59 14.10
C ALA A 139 -0.50 -19.35 15.09
N ALA A 140 0.54 -20.01 14.57
CA ALA A 140 1.60 -20.53 15.42
C ALA A 140 2.20 -19.37 16.24
N ALA A 141 2.53 -19.65 17.50
CA ALA A 141 3.14 -18.66 18.36
C ALA A 141 4.48 -18.19 17.75
N PRO A 142 4.72 -16.88 17.64
CA PRO A 142 5.99 -16.40 17.14
C PRO A 142 7.11 -16.78 18.11
N THR A 143 8.09 -17.53 17.61
CA THR A 143 9.34 -17.78 18.31
C THR A 143 10.26 -16.58 18.13
N PRO A 144 10.78 -15.98 19.23
CA PRO A 144 11.84 -14.99 19.12
C PRO A 144 13.04 -15.61 18.41
N LEU A 145 13.48 -14.96 17.34
CA LEU A 145 14.67 -15.37 16.59
C LEU A 145 15.86 -14.54 17.05
N ASP A 146 17.03 -15.15 16.94
CA ASP A 146 18.28 -14.45 17.14
C ASP A 146 18.49 -13.39 16.04
N VAL A 147 18.69 -12.16 16.49
CA VAL A 147 18.85 -10.96 15.66
C VAL A 147 20.33 -10.58 15.51
N GLU A 148 21.23 -11.23 16.25
CA GLU A 148 22.66 -11.06 16.09
C GLU A 148 23.13 -11.74 14.79
N GLY A 149 24.17 -11.20 14.17
CA GLY A 149 24.75 -11.77 12.95
C GLY A 149 23.89 -11.66 11.69
N LEU A 150 22.73 -10.99 11.73
CA LEU A 150 21.97 -10.70 10.52
C LEU A 150 22.82 -9.85 9.55
N PRO A 151 22.77 -10.13 8.24
CA PRO A 151 23.53 -9.37 7.26
C PRO A 151 23.05 -7.92 7.21
N GLU A 152 23.97 -6.99 6.89
CA GLU A 152 23.66 -5.54 6.83
C GLU A 152 22.61 -5.25 5.74
N SER A 153 22.64 -5.99 4.64
CA SER A 153 21.67 -5.94 3.53
C SER A 153 21.33 -7.36 3.09
N PHE A 154 20.09 -7.58 2.69
CA PHE A 154 19.58 -8.88 2.29
C PHE A 154 18.47 -8.72 1.25
N ASP A 155 18.49 -9.54 0.20
CA ASP A 155 17.50 -9.47 -0.87
C ASP A 155 17.16 -10.87 -1.41
N TRP A 156 15.91 -11.30 -1.24
CA TRP A 156 15.44 -12.59 -1.74
C TRP A 156 15.38 -12.66 -3.26
N ARG A 157 15.32 -11.51 -3.96
CA ARG A 157 15.33 -11.46 -5.43
C ARG A 157 16.65 -12.00 -5.98
N GLU A 158 17.76 -11.67 -5.33
CA GLU A 158 19.10 -12.14 -5.68
C GLU A 158 19.31 -13.62 -5.35
N LYS A 159 18.46 -14.19 -4.49
CA LYS A 159 18.52 -15.57 -4.03
C LYS A 159 17.54 -16.51 -4.73
N GLY A 160 16.70 -15.98 -5.63
CA GLY A 160 15.75 -16.76 -6.41
C GLY A 160 14.43 -17.10 -5.71
N ALA A 161 14.14 -16.50 -4.54
CA ALA A 161 12.91 -16.79 -3.78
C ALA A 161 11.75 -15.83 -4.10
N VAL A 162 11.82 -15.09 -5.20
CA VAL A 162 10.82 -14.07 -5.56
C VAL A 162 10.47 -14.21 -7.04
N THR A 163 9.20 -14.49 -7.32
CA THR A 163 8.66 -14.50 -8.69
C THR A 163 8.65 -13.11 -9.29
N GLU A 164 8.36 -13.00 -10.58
CA GLU A 164 8.20 -11.71 -11.22
C GLU A 164 7.07 -10.85 -10.62
N VAL A 165 7.17 -9.53 -10.78
CA VAL A 165 6.09 -8.61 -10.40
C VAL A 165 4.88 -8.86 -11.29
N LYS A 166 3.74 -9.11 -10.63
CA LYS A 166 2.43 -9.31 -11.24
C LYS A 166 1.60 -8.02 -11.26
N MET A 167 0.38 -8.08 -11.79
CA MET A 167 -0.56 -6.96 -11.90
C MET A 167 -1.96 -7.40 -11.44
N GLN A 168 -2.45 -6.85 -10.33
CA GLN A 168 -3.80 -7.09 -9.84
C GLN A 168 -4.89 -6.38 -10.66
N GLY A 169 -4.56 -5.26 -11.31
CA GLY A 169 -5.53 -4.48 -12.07
C GLY A 169 -6.68 -3.95 -11.20
N VAL A 170 -7.90 -3.91 -11.77
CA VAL A 170 -9.09 -3.27 -11.19
C VAL A 170 -9.81 -4.22 -10.21
N CYS A 171 -9.06 -4.80 -9.27
CA CYS A 171 -9.54 -5.76 -8.29
C CYS A 171 -8.74 -5.59 -7.00
N GLY A 172 -9.42 -5.31 -5.87
CA GLY A 172 -8.85 -5.16 -4.54
C GLY A 172 -8.33 -6.49 -3.97
N SER A 173 -7.39 -7.12 -4.68
CA SER A 173 -6.87 -8.47 -4.43
C SER A 173 -5.42 -8.46 -3.94
N CYS A 174 -4.91 -7.32 -3.49
CA CYS A 174 -3.55 -7.20 -2.96
C CYS A 174 -3.25 -8.21 -1.84
N TRP A 175 -4.26 -8.57 -1.04
CA TRP A 175 -4.17 -9.61 -0.01
C TRP A 175 -3.84 -10.98 -0.61
N ALA A 176 -4.42 -11.34 -1.77
CA ALA A 176 -4.12 -12.58 -2.47
C ALA A 176 -2.69 -12.56 -3.01
N PHE A 177 -2.24 -11.48 -3.65
CA PHE A 177 -0.87 -11.34 -4.16
C PHE A 177 0.21 -11.34 -3.06
N SER A 178 -0.10 -10.74 -1.90
CA SER A 178 0.78 -10.78 -0.73
C SER A 178 0.91 -12.21 -0.19
N THR A 179 -0.23 -12.92 -0.09
CA THR A 179 -0.31 -14.31 0.33
C THR A 179 0.46 -15.24 -0.60
N THR A 180 0.16 -15.21 -1.91
CA THR A 180 0.83 -16.07 -2.90
C THR A 180 2.32 -15.81 -2.92
N GLY A 181 2.75 -14.55 -2.94
CA GLY A 181 4.17 -14.21 -2.92
C GLY A 181 4.95 -14.75 -1.71
N ALA A 182 4.31 -14.82 -0.54
CA ALA A 182 4.92 -15.40 0.66
C ALA A 182 5.00 -16.92 0.56
N ILE A 183 3.96 -17.58 0.02
CA ILE A 183 3.93 -19.04 -0.19
C ILE A 183 4.94 -19.45 -1.27
N GLU A 184 5.05 -18.70 -2.37
CA GLU A 184 6.03 -18.93 -3.44
C GLU A 184 7.46 -18.91 -2.88
N GLY A 185 7.75 -17.90 -2.06
CA GLY A 185 9.04 -17.77 -1.38
C GLY A 185 9.29 -18.90 -0.38
N ALA A 186 8.33 -19.20 0.49
CA ALA A 186 8.44 -20.28 1.46
C ALA A 186 8.63 -21.65 0.78
N ASN A 187 7.93 -21.92 -0.32
CA ASN A 187 8.11 -23.14 -1.12
C ASN A 187 9.50 -23.23 -1.73
N PHE A 188 10.05 -22.12 -2.22
CA PHE A 188 11.42 -22.09 -2.71
C PHE A 188 12.42 -22.40 -1.60
N ILE A 189 12.22 -21.91 -0.38
CA ILE A 189 13.08 -22.26 0.77
C ILE A 189 12.95 -23.73 1.15
N ALA A 190 11.73 -24.28 1.13
CA ALA A 190 11.47 -25.67 1.53
C ALA A 190 11.97 -26.70 0.50
N THR A 191 11.84 -26.40 -0.79
CA THR A 191 12.00 -27.40 -1.88
C THR A 191 13.06 -27.03 -2.92
N GLY A 192 13.54 -25.78 -2.92
CA GLY A 192 14.37 -25.23 -3.99
C GLY A 192 13.61 -24.89 -5.29
N LYS A 193 12.28 -25.07 -5.33
CA LYS A 193 11.45 -24.79 -6.51
C LYS A 193 10.67 -23.49 -6.34
N LEU A 194 10.91 -22.53 -7.21
CA LEU A 194 10.10 -21.31 -7.28
C LEU A 194 8.92 -21.57 -8.22
N LEU A 195 7.72 -21.59 -7.66
CA LEU A 195 6.48 -21.78 -8.41
C LEU A 195 5.78 -20.43 -8.60
N ASN A 196 4.96 -20.34 -9.64
CA ASN A 196 4.08 -19.19 -9.85
C ASN A 196 2.67 -19.62 -9.43
N LEU A 197 2.16 -19.11 -8.31
CA LEU A 197 0.95 -19.61 -7.66
C LEU A 197 -0.28 -18.76 -7.99
N SER A 198 -1.46 -19.38 -7.95
CA SER A 198 -2.72 -18.77 -8.39
C SER A 198 -3.29 -17.81 -7.34
N GLU A 199 -3.29 -16.51 -7.64
CA GLU A 199 -4.10 -15.55 -6.86
C GLU A 199 -5.60 -15.77 -7.09
N GLN A 200 -5.99 -16.26 -8.26
CA GLN A 200 -7.39 -16.39 -8.63
C GLN A 200 -8.12 -17.45 -7.82
N GLN A 201 -7.45 -18.54 -7.42
CA GLN A 201 -8.02 -19.50 -6.49
C GLN A 201 -8.45 -18.81 -5.18
N LEU A 202 -7.60 -17.97 -4.61
CA LEU A 202 -7.93 -17.22 -3.39
C LEU A 202 -9.13 -16.29 -3.63
N ILE A 203 -9.12 -15.54 -4.73
CA ILE A 203 -10.19 -14.59 -5.05
C ILE A 203 -11.55 -15.28 -5.19
N ASP A 204 -11.58 -16.47 -5.79
CA ASP A 204 -12.82 -17.17 -6.11
C ASP A 204 -13.32 -18.09 -4.99
N CYS A 205 -12.43 -18.58 -4.14
CA CYS A 205 -12.72 -19.67 -3.20
C CYS A 205 -12.59 -19.30 -1.72
N ASP A 206 -11.78 -18.29 -1.38
CA ASP A 206 -11.59 -17.91 0.01
C ASP A 206 -12.68 -16.98 0.51
N HIS A 207 -13.41 -17.47 1.50
CA HIS A 207 -14.44 -16.75 2.24
C HIS A 207 -14.24 -16.88 3.77
N LYS A 208 -13.02 -17.20 4.21
CA LYS A 208 -12.69 -17.33 5.63
C LYS A 208 -12.79 -15.98 6.32
N CYS A 209 -13.32 -16.01 7.54
CA CYS A 209 -13.44 -14.83 8.39
C CYS A 209 -12.39 -14.84 9.49
N ASP A 210 -11.97 -13.65 9.92
CA ASP A 210 -11.11 -13.48 11.07
C ASP A 210 -11.79 -14.07 12.33
N PRO A 211 -11.08 -14.88 13.15
CA PRO A 211 -11.69 -15.51 14.32
C PRO A 211 -12.11 -14.49 15.39
N MET A 212 -11.37 -13.39 15.49
CA MET A 212 -11.58 -12.34 16.48
C MET A 212 -12.58 -11.30 15.95
N GLU A 213 -12.54 -11.00 14.66
CA GLU A 213 -13.44 -10.07 14.00
C GLU A 213 -14.28 -10.79 12.93
N LYS A 214 -15.32 -11.51 13.35
CA LYS A 214 -16.15 -12.38 12.48
C LYS A 214 -16.80 -11.71 11.26
N LYS A 215 -16.81 -10.37 11.19
CA LYS A 215 -17.34 -9.61 10.06
C LYS A 215 -16.28 -9.37 8.97
N GLU A 216 -15.01 -9.57 9.30
CA GLU A 216 -13.89 -9.42 8.38
C GLU A 216 -13.63 -10.76 7.71
N CYS A 217 -14.26 -10.96 6.56
CA CYS A 217 -14.08 -12.14 5.73
C CYS A 217 -13.45 -11.78 4.39
N ASP A 218 -12.70 -12.71 3.85
CA ASP A 218 -12.13 -12.54 2.51
C ASP A 218 -13.26 -12.60 1.48
N ASN A 219 -13.26 -11.65 0.56
CA ASN A 219 -14.36 -11.41 -0.36
C ASN A 219 -13.87 -11.01 -1.76
N GLY A 220 -12.94 -11.81 -2.28
CA GLY A 220 -12.40 -11.65 -3.63
C GLY A 220 -11.85 -10.26 -3.88
N CYS A 221 -12.43 -9.55 -4.86
CA CYS A 221 -12.00 -8.20 -5.24
C CYS A 221 -12.44 -7.09 -4.26
N HIS A 222 -13.25 -7.41 -3.25
CA HIS A 222 -13.68 -6.44 -2.23
C HIS A 222 -12.76 -6.46 -1.00
N GLY A 223 -11.70 -7.25 -1.04
CA GLY A 223 -10.65 -7.30 -0.06
C GLY A 223 -10.62 -8.57 0.77
N GLY A 224 -9.59 -8.68 1.59
CA GLY A 224 -9.31 -9.85 2.43
C GLY A 224 -8.08 -9.64 3.29
N LEU A 225 -7.66 -10.69 3.99
CA LEU A 225 -6.51 -10.72 4.89
C LEU A 225 -5.63 -11.94 4.61
N MET A 226 -4.31 -11.74 4.55
CA MET A 226 -3.37 -12.84 4.26
C MET A 226 -3.48 -14.01 5.26
N THR A 227 -3.79 -13.72 6.53
CA THR A 227 -3.99 -14.75 7.56
C THR A 227 -5.29 -15.54 7.40
N ASN A 228 -6.31 -14.98 6.74
CA ASN A 228 -7.53 -15.70 6.39
C ASN A 228 -7.23 -16.67 5.23
N ALA A 229 -6.51 -16.17 4.23
CA ALA A 229 -6.02 -16.95 3.10
C ALA A 229 -5.20 -18.16 3.51
N TYR A 230 -4.25 -18.03 4.43
CA TYR A 230 -3.50 -19.19 4.91
C TYR A 230 -4.40 -20.25 5.55
N ARG A 231 -5.42 -19.86 6.32
CA ARG A 231 -6.36 -20.79 6.94
C ARG A 231 -7.25 -21.47 5.92
N TYR A 232 -7.74 -20.72 4.94
CA TYR A 232 -8.46 -21.30 3.81
C TYR A 232 -7.61 -22.37 3.12
N LEU A 233 -6.34 -22.08 2.83
CA LEU A 233 -5.47 -23.00 2.11
C LEU A 233 -5.09 -24.24 2.93
N ILE A 234 -4.94 -24.12 4.25
CA ILE A 234 -4.79 -25.27 5.15
C ILE A 234 -6.04 -26.16 5.08
N ASP A 235 -7.23 -25.58 5.15
CA ASP A 235 -8.49 -26.32 5.11
C ASP A 235 -8.80 -26.92 3.72
N ALA A 236 -8.49 -26.18 2.65
CA ALA A 236 -8.66 -26.62 1.27
C ALA A 236 -7.63 -27.68 0.85
N GLY A 237 -6.54 -27.81 1.60
CA GLY A 237 -5.48 -28.80 1.36
C GLY A 237 -4.38 -28.34 0.41
N GLY A 238 -4.42 -27.10 -0.09
CA GLY A 238 -3.34 -26.51 -0.87
C GLY A 238 -3.76 -25.43 -1.88
N LEU A 239 -2.77 -25.00 -2.67
CA LEU A 239 -2.85 -23.94 -3.66
C LEU A 239 -2.39 -24.46 -5.03
N GLU A 240 -3.10 -24.11 -6.10
CA GLU A 240 -2.73 -24.41 -7.48
C GLU A 240 -1.70 -23.42 -8.05
N GLU A 241 -1.02 -23.82 -9.13
CA GLU A 241 -0.21 -22.90 -9.94
C GLU A 241 -1.08 -21.95 -10.77
N GLU A 242 -0.53 -20.78 -11.06
CA GLU A 242 -1.11 -19.76 -11.94
C GLU A 242 -1.46 -20.34 -13.33
N SER A 243 -0.67 -21.28 -13.85
CA SER A 243 -0.97 -21.94 -15.13
C SER A 243 -2.20 -22.86 -15.07
N SER A 244 -2.53 -23.38 -13.90
CA SER A 244 -3.67 -24.27 -13.67
C SER A 244 -4.97 -23.51 -13.38
N TYR A 245 -4.85 -22.38 -12.69
CA TYR A 245 -5.95 -21.47 -12.36
C TYR A 245 -5.54 -20.00 -12.60
N PRO A 246 -5.61 -19.53 -13.87
CA PRO A 246 -5.08 -18.23 -14.24
C PRO A 246 -5.84 -17.03 -13.65
N TYR A 247 -5.11 -15.96 -13.39
CA TYR A 247 -5.61 -14.66 -12.96
C TYR A 247 -6.48 -14.00 -14.03
N VAL A 248 -7.71 -13.63 -13.64
CA VAL A 248 -8.66 -12.91 -14.49
C VAL A 248 -9.03 -11.53 -13.95
N GLY A 249 -8.57 -11.15 -12.75
CA GLY A 249 -8.78 -9.82 -12.19
C GLY A 249 -10.25 -9.49 -11.87
N LYS A 250 -11.06 -10.51 -11.61
CA LYS A 250 -12.46 -10.39 -11.20
C LYS A 250 -12.88 -11.61 -10.41
N GLN A 251 -13.80 -11.43 -9.46
CA GLN A 251 -14.36 -12.54 -8.71
C GLN A 251 -15.25 -13.41 -9.60
N GLY A 252 -14.95 -14.71 -9.60
CA GLY A 252 -15.66 -15.75 -10.33
C GLY A 252 -16.26 -16.79 -9.39
N LYS A 253 -16.67 -17.93 -9.97
CA LYS A 253 -17.03 -19.12 -9.19
C LYS A 253 -15.75 -19.88 -8.86
N CYS A 254 -15.62 -20.40 -7.65
CA CYS A 254 -14.54 -21.29 -7.27
C CYS A 254 -14.46 -22.52 -8.19
N LYS A 255 -13.29 -22.72 -8.81
CA LYS A 255 -12.97 -23.85 -9.71
C LYS A 255 -11.81 -24.70 -9.18
N PHE A 256 -11.49 -24.58 -7.89
CA PHE A 256 -10.40 -25.31 -7.27
C PHE A 256 -10.53 -26.81 -7.50
N ASN A 257 -9.41 -27.43 -7.85
CA ASN A 257 -9.29 -28.84 -8.16
C ASN A 257 -8.18 -29.46 -7.31
N LEU A 258 -8.56 -30.42 -6.47
CA LEU A 258 -7.66 -31.15 -5.58
C LEU A 258 -6.54 -31.88 -6.34
N ASP A 259 -6.77 -32.30 -7.58
CA ASP A 259 -5.79 -33.01 -8.40
C ASP A 259 -4.69 -32.08 -8.96
N LYS A 260 -4.85 -30.76 -8.83
CA LYS A 260 -3.92 -29.75 -9.35
C LYS A 260 -3.17 -28.98 -8.26
N ILE A 261 -3.26 -29.43 -7.01
CA ILE A 261 -2.54 -28.82 -5.89
C ILE A 261 -1.03 -28.84 -6.19
N ALA A 262 -0.41 -27.66 -6.13
CA ALA A 262 1.01 -27.46 -6.38
C ALA A 262 1.80 -27.28 -5.07
N VAL A 263 1.20 -26.61 -4.08
CA VAL A 263 1.83 -26.34 -2.78
C VAL A 263 0.82 -26.55 -1.66
N LYS A 264 1.29 -27.12 -0.55
CA LYS A 264 0.52 -27.25 0.69
C LYS A 264 1.10 -26.34 1.77
N ILE A 265 0.23 -25.72 2.56
CA ILE A 265 0.63 -24.93 3.72
C ILE A 265 0.48 -25.78 4.97
N VAL A 266 1.52 -25.80 5.78
CA VAL A 266 1.56 -26.55 7.05
C VAL A 266 1.07 -25.67 8.18
N ASN A 267 1.58 -24.44 8.27
CA ASN A 267 1.16 -23.45 9.25
C ASN A 267 1.58 -22.03 8.82
N PHE A 268 1.18 -21.05 9.62
CA PHE A 268 1.61 -19.67 9.47
C PHE A 268 1.79 -19.02 10.84
N THR A 269 2.60 -17.97 10.88
CA THR A 269 2.97 -17.24 12.11
C THR A 269 2.69 -15.76 11.91
N SER A 270 2.01 -15.13 12.87
CA SER A 270 1.94 -13.66 12.94
C SER A 270 3.19 -13.14 13.65
N ILE A 271 3.99 -12.34 12.95
CA ILE A 271 5.29 -11.88 13.46
C ILE A 271 5.09 -10.68 14.40
N PRO A 272 5.86 -10.57 15.50
CA PRO A 272 5.79 -9.43 16.40
C PRO A 272 6.10 -8.11 15.69
N VAL A 273 5.63 -7.00 16.26
CA VAL A 273 5.82 -5.65 15.71
C VAL A 273 7.27 -5.14 15.74
N ASP A 274 8.20 -5.90 16.30
CA ASP A 274 9.62 -5.55 16.34
C ASP A 274 10.27 -5.75 14.96
N GLU A 275 10.73 -4.66 14.34
CA GLU A 275 11.36 -4.69 13.03
C GLU A 275 12.67 -5.47 12.95
N ASN A 276 13.36 -5.72 14.08
CA ASN A 276 14.52 -6.61 14.10
C ASN A 276 14.09 -8.08 14.05
N GLN A 277 12.99 -8.43 14.72
CA GLN A 277 12.38 -9.75 14.60
C GLN A 277 11.85 -9.96 13.17
N ILE A 278 11.18 -8.96 12.58
CA ILE A 278 10.74 -9.02 11.17
C ILE A 278 11.92 -9.27 10.24
N ALA A 279 13.06 -8.58 10.44
CA ALA A 279 14.27 -8.82 9.65
C ALA A 279 14.81 -10.26 9.84
N ALA A 280 14.84 -10.76 11.09
CA ALA A 280 15.28 -12.13 11.37
C ALA A 280 14.38 -13.17 10.70
N TYR A 281 13.06 -13.00 10.79
CA TYR A 281 12.08 -13.86 10.13
C TYR A 281 12.25 -13.82 8.61
N LEU A 282 12.42 -12.63 8.03
CA LEU A 282 12.64 -12.47 6.60
C LEU A 282 13.88 -13.26 6.14
N VAL A 283 15.00 -13.14 6.86
CA VAL A 283 16.26 -13.82 6.52
C VAL A 283 16.16 -15.34 6.69
N ARG A 284 15.47 -15.81 7.73
CA ARG A 284 15.45 -17.22 8.12
C ARG A 284 14.31 -18.04 7.51
N HIS A 285 13.18 -17.40 7.18
CA HIS A 285 11.95 -18.07 6.75
C HIS A 285 11.50 -17.71 5.33
N GLY A 286 12.15 -16.74 4.66
CA GLY A 286 11.76 -16.33 3.32
C GLY A 286 11.01 -14.99 3.29
N PRO A 287 10.53 -14.57 2.10
CA PRO A 287 9.66 -13.40 1.94
C PRO A 287 8.45 -13.43 2.87
N LEU A 288 8.05 -12.25 3.37
CA LEU A 288 6.97 -12.11 4.35
C LEU A 288 5.78 -11.34 3.76
N ALA A 289 4.57 -11.83 4.00
CA ALA A 289 3.36 -11.07 3.68
C ALA A 289 3.20 -9.93 4.69
N VAL A 290 3.03 -8.71 4.20
CA VAL A 290 2.91 -7.52 5.06
C VAL A 290 1.79 -6.58 4.60
N GLY A 291 1.14 -5.94 5.57
CA GLY A 291 0.23 -4.82 5.34
C GLY A 291 0.92 -3.48 5.57
N LEU A 292 0.55 -2.46 4.81
CA LEU A 292 0.95 -1.07 5.04
C LEU A 292 -0.15 -0.07 4.65
N ASN A 293 0.06 1.19 5.02
CA ASN A 293 -0.68 2.32 4.48
C ASN A 293 -0.07 2.80 3.16
N ALA A 294 -0.80 2.67 2.06
CA ALA A 294 -0.31 2.96 0.71
C ALA A 294 -0.51 4.41 0.23
N VAL A 295 -0.85 5.37 1.12
CA VAL A 295 -1.21 6.74 0.71
C VAL A 295 -0.14 7.45 -0.14
N PHE A 296 1.16 7.19 0.11
CA PHE A 296 2.28 7.76 -0.66
C PHE A 296 2.63 6.96 -1.93
N MET A 297 2.10 5.75 -2.08
CA MET A 297 2.53 4.83 -3.13
C MET A 297 1.94 5.18 -4.50
N GLN A 298 0.76 5.82 -4.57
CA GLN A 298 0.13 6.17 -5.85
C GLN A 298 1.06 6.99 -6.76
N THR A 299 1.83 7.92 -6.18
CA THR A 299 2.71 8.83 -6.91
C THR A 299 4.19 8.46 -6.84
N TYR A 300 4.55 7.36 -6.17
CA TYR A 300 5.93 6.93 -6.01
C TYR A 300 6.56 6.47 -7.33
N ILE A 301 7.74 7.00 -7.64
CA ILE A 301 8.56 6.60 -8.80
C ILE A 301 9.78 5.80 -8.36
N GLY A 302 10.45 6.22 -7.29
CA GLY A 302 11.70 5.59 -6.85
C GLY A 302 12.36 6.28 -5.68
N GLY A 303 13.53 5.79 -5.28
CA GLY A 303 14.24 6.27 -4.10
C GLY A 303 13.73 5.62 -2.81
N VAL A 304 14.26 6.04 -1.67
CA VAL A 304 13.87 5.48 -0.38
C VAL A 304 12.85 6.39 0.27
N SER A 305 11.60 5.93 0.28
CA SER A 305 10.47 6.64 0.85
C SER A 305 10.55 6.67 2.37
N CYS A 306 10.53 7.87 2.94
CA CYS A 306 10.55 8.13 4.36
C CYS A 306 9.56 9.27 4.69
N PRO A 307 8.26 9.08 4.42
CA PRO A 307 7.27 10.14 4.53
C PRO A 307 7.17 10.66 5.96
N LEU A 308 7.10 11.98 6.09
CA LEU A 308 6.96 12.66 7.38
C LEU A 308 5.63 12.34 8.06
N ILE A 309 4.59 12.06 7.27
CA ILE A 309 3.23 11.83 7.74
C ILE A 309 2.68 10.58 7.06
N CYS A 310 2.88 9.40 7.64
CA CYS A 310 2.23 8.17 7.17
C CYS A 310 1.64 7.41 8.36
N GLY A 311 0.32 7.32 8.39
CA GLY A 311 -0.41 6.77 9.52
C GLY A 311 -0.13 5.28 9.73
N LYS A 312 0.18 4.88 10.96
CA LYS A 312 0.46 3.48 11.32
C LYS A 312 -0.78 2.60 11.55
N ARG A 313 -1.96 3.20 11.56
CA ARG A 313 -3.22 2.54 11.95
C ARG A 313 -4.14 2.21 10.79
N TRP A 314 -3.99 2.90 9.66
CA TRP A 314 -4.85 2.75 8.48
C TRP A 314 -4.13 1.90 7.45
N ILE A 315 -4.08 0.60 7.71
CA ILE A 315 -3.44 -0.38 6.83
C ILE A 315 -4.47 -0.78 5.79
N ASN A 316 -4.19 -0.54 4.52
CA ASN A 316 -5.15 -0.70 3.43
C ASN A 316 -4.58 -1.51 2.24
N HIS A 317 -3.28 -1.80 2.24
CA HIS A 317 -2.62 -2.48 1.13
C HIS A 317 -1.73 -3.64 1.58
N GLY A 318 -1.94 -4.80 0.97
CA GLY A 318 -1.14 -6.01 1.16
C GLY A 318 0.00 -6.08 0.15
N VAL A 319 1.22 -6.30 0.61
CA VAL A 319 2.43 -6.36 -0.23
C VAL A 319 3.37 -7.47 0.29
N LEU A 320 4.45 -7.73 -0.43
CA LEU A 320 5.43 -8.74 -0.05
C LEU A 320 6.74 -8.08 0.36
N LEU A 321 7.19 -8.31 1.59
CA LEU A 321 8.51 -7.90 2.04
C LEU A 321 9.55 -8.91 1.56
N VAL A 322 10.51 -8.47 0.76
CA VAL A 322 11.48 -9.37 0.08
C VAL A 322 12.93 -9.11 0.47
N GLY A 323 13.21 -8.01 1.17
CA GLY A 323 14.57 -7.68 1.55
C GLY A 323 14.68 -6.42 2.40
N TYR A 324 15.90 -6.07 2.74
CA TYR A 324 16.27 -4.77 3.29
C TYR A 324 17.68 -4.38 2.86
N GLY A 325 17.94 -3.08 2.77
CA GLY A 325 19.27 -2.54 2.53
C GLY A 325 19.72 -1.66 3.68
N ALA A 326 21.04 -1.58 3.89
CA ALA A 326 21.63 -0.75 4.95
C ALA A 326 21.71 0.74 4.62
N LYS A 327 21.79 1.06 3.32
CA LYS A 327 22.29 2.34 2.83
C LYS A 327 21.37 2.99 1.79
N GLY A 328 20.24 3.50 2.25
CA GLY A 328 19.36 4.42 1.51
C GLY A 328 19.67 5.87 1.85
N PHE A 329 19.89 6.75 0.87
CA PHE A 329 20.16 8.16 1.15
C PHE A 329 18.90 8.83 1.72
N SER A 330 19.02 9.46 2.90
CA SER A 330 17.95 10.24 3.54
C SER A 330 18.42 11.68 3.76
N ILE A 331 17.80 12.61 3.02
CA ILE A 331 18.04 14.06 3.13
C ILE A 331 17.68 14.57 4.54
N LEU A 332 16.58 14.08 5.13
CA LEU A 332 16.11 14.51 6.45
C LEU A 332 17.08 14.21 7.61
N ARG A 333 18.02 13.26 7.44
CA ARG A 333 18.98 12.89 8.49
C ARG A 333 20.44 12.97 8.05
N PHE A 334 20.71 13.69 6.95
CA PHE A 334 22.05 13.88 6.37
C PHE A 334 22.88 12.58 6.29
N GLY A 335 22.25 11.46 5.94
CA GLY A 335 22.91 10.16 6.08
C GLY A 335 22.19 8.99 5.44
N LYS A 336 22.88 7.85 5.45
CA LYS A 336 22.38 6.57 4.96
C LYS A 336 21.48 5.93 6.03
N LYS A 337 20.28 5.51 5.64
CA LYS A 337 19.29 4.84 6.48
C LYS A 337 18.96 3.46 5.94
N PRO A 338 18.67 2.50 6.82
CA PRO A 338 18.19 1.21 6.38
C PRO A 338 16.79 1.36 5.76
N TYR A 339 16.47 0.49 4.82
CA TYR A 339 15.17 0.48 4.15
C TYR A 339 14.72 -0.95 3.90
N TRP A 340 13.42 -1.15 3.88
CA TRP A 340 12.75 -2.35 3.40
C TRP A 340 12.67 -2.35 1.88
N ILE A 341 12.80 -3.53 1.28
CA ILE A 341 12.54 -3.78 -0.14
C ILE A 341 11.22 -4.54 -0.20
N ILE A 342 10.25 -3.94 -0.88
CA ILE A 342 8.87 -4.41 -0.92
C ILE A 342 8.51 -4.67 -2.38
N LYS A 343 8.01 -5.87 -2.69
CA LYS A 343 7.41 -6.20 -3.98
C LYS A 343 5.93 -5.84 -3.94
N ASN A 344 5.49 -5.06 -4.92
CA ASN A 344 4.11 -4.65 -5.11
C ASN A 344 3.42 -5.48 -6.20
N SER A 345 2.09 -5.36 -6.31
CA SER A 345 1.21 -6.08 -7.25
C SER A 345 0.62 -5.17 -8.33
N TRP A 346 1.28 -4.04 -8.62
CA TRP A 346 0.80 -2.99 -9.51
C TRP A 346 1.57 -2.92 -10.84
N GLY A 347 2.18 -4.04 -11.23
CA GLY A 347 2.96 -4.17 -12.46
C GLY A 347 4.33 -3.51 -12.44
N LYS A 348 5.17 -3.92 -13.40
CA LYS A 348 6.57 -3.48 -13.53
C LYS A 348 6.71 -2.00 -13.90
N GLN A 349 5.67 -1.36 -14.43
CA GLN A 349 5.70 0.06 -14.82
C GLN A 349 5.54 1.03 -13.64
N TRP A 350 5.16 0.52 -12.46
CA TRP A 350 5.04 1.31 -11.25
C TRP A 350 6.29 1.18 -10.36
N GLY A 351 6.68 2.26 -9.68
CA GLY A 351 7.82 2.28 -8.78
C GLY A 351 9.13 1.81 -9.43
N GLU A 352 9.94 1.11 -8.64
CA GLU A 352 11.24 0.61 -9.09
C GLU A 352 11.10 -0.79 -9.69
N ASN A 353 10.65 -0.86 -10.94
CA ASN A 353 10.29 -2.12 -11.60
C ASN A 353 9.31 -2.96 -10.75
N GLY A 354 8.26 -2.32 -10.24
CA GLY A 354 7.27 -2.96 -9.37
C GLY A 354 7.62 -3.01 -7.89
N HIS A 355 8.74 -2.43 -7.48
CA HIS A 355 9.20 -2.44 -6.10
C HIS A 355 9.11 -1.08 -5.44
N TYR A 356 9.05 -1.11 -4.11
CA TYR A 356 9.01 0.04 -3.24
C TYR A 356 10.11 -0.09 -2.20
N ARG A 357 10.82 1.01 -1.95
CA ARG A 357 11.77 1.09 -0.83
C ARG A 357 11.24 2.02 0.24
N LEU A 358 11.05 1.48 1.44
CA LEU A 358 10.49 2.19 2.59
C LEU A 358 11.49 2.24 3.74
N CYS A 359 11.66 3.40 4.37
CA CYS A 359 12.52 3.58 5.54
C CYS A 359 12.25 2.52 6.63
N LYS A 360 13.30 1.85 7.08
CA LYS A 360 13.28 0.85 8.16
C LYS A 360 13.58 1.49 9.51
N GLY A 361 12.96 0.99 10.58
CA GLY A 361 13.27 1.25 11.99
C GLY A 361 12.29 2.15 12.72
N LEU A 362 11.18 2.55 12.10
CA LEU A 362 10.21 3.51 12.68
C LEU A 362 8.76 3.02 12.63
N GLY A 363 8.49 1.80 12.18
CA GLY A 363 7.15 1.30 11.85
C GLY A 363 6.48 2.19 10.80
N MET A 364 7.25 2.63 9.80
CA MET A 364 6.79 3.60 8.82
C MET A 364 5.57 3.05 8.07
N CYS A 365 4.53 3.87 7.91
CA CYS A 365 3.26 3.45 7.29
C CYS A 365 2.62 2.20 7.93
N GLY A 366 3.01 1.85 9.17
CA GLY A 366 2.56 0.65 9.87
C GLY A 366 3.01 -0.67 9.24
N ILE A 367 4.10 -0.67 8.47
CA ILE A 367 4.65 -1.89 7.83
C ILE A 367 4.90 -3.06 8.81
N ASN A 368 5.07 -2.76 10.10
CA ASN A 368 5.34 -3.73 11.15
C ASN A 368 4.07 -4.18 11.91
N THR A 369 2.87 -3.71 11.55
CA THR A 369 1.66 -4.00 12.32
C THR A 369 0.90 -5.25 11.85
N MET A 370 1.04 -5.60 10.59
CA MET A 370 0.44 -6.80 10.00
C MET A 370 1.52 -7.52 9.21
N VAL A 371 2.21 -8.46 9.85
CA VAL A 371 3.32 -9.21 9.24
C VAL A 371 3.08 -10.68 9.52
N SER A 372 3.16 -11.51 8.48
CA SER A 372 3.03 -12.95 8.61
C SER A 372 4.06 -13.71 7.78
N ALA A 373 4.55 -14.79 8.38
CA ALA A 373 5.33 -15.81 7.70
C ALA A 373 4.45 -17.04 7.49
N VAL A 374 4.73 -17.79 6.42
CA VAL A 374 4.05 -19.05 6.11
C VAL A 374 5.08 -20.16 5.97
N VAL A 375 4.70 -21.37 6.34
CA VAL A 375 5.52 -22.57 6.17
C VAL A 375 4.80 -23.51 5.21
N THR A 376 5.50 -23.90 4.15
CA THR A 376 5.00 -24.87 3.18
C THR A 376 5.54 -26.25 3.46
N ASP A 377 4.83 -27.25 2.96
CA ASP A 377 5.31 -28.63 2.99
C ASP A 377 6.52 -28.79 2.06
N ALA A 378 7.49 -29.61 2.46
CA ALA A 378 8.70 -29.89 1.69
C ALA A 378 8.63 -31.23 0.94
N SER A 379 7.54 -32.00 1.12
CA SER A 379 7.41 -33.39 0.67
C SER A 379 7.06 -33.59 -0.80
#